data_AF-A0A4Q4QNG5-F1
#
_entry.id   AF-A0A4Q4QNG5-F1
#
_cell.length_a   1.000
_cell.length_b   1.000
_cell.length_c   1.000
_cell.angle_alpha   90.00
_cell.angle_beta   90.00
_cell.angle_gamma   90.00
#
_symmetry.space_group_name_H-M   'P 1'
#
loop_
_entity.id
_entity.type
_entity.pdbx_description
1 polymer ?
#
loop_
_entity_poly.entity_id
_entity_poly.type
_entity_poly.pdbx_seq_one_letter_code
_entity_poly.pdbx_strand_id
1 'polypeptide(L)'
;MQGCDTVYHIASPFLVPQQIKDGMKDCVEPALNGTRNVLVSVDDTESVRRVILTSSITTMYGDSIDIHKMENKTLSERYWNTTSTANTNPYSFSKVAAEREA
;
A
#
# COMPACT_ATOMS: atom_id res chain seq x y z
N MET A 1 8.55 -8.95 17.28
CA MET A 1 7.43 -9.87 16.97
C MET A 1 7.64 -11.29 17.49
N GLN A 2 8.74 -11.57 18.22
CA GLN A 2 8.97 -12.86 18.88
C GLN A 2 7.78 -13.29 19.74
N GLY A 3 7.37 -14.55 19.60
CA GLY A 3 6.24 -15.12 20.34
C GLY A 3 4.86 -14.75 19.78
N CYS A 4 4.78 -13.92 18.74
CA CYS A 4 3.52 -13.64 18.04
C CYS A 4 3.28 -14.69 16.95
N ASP A 5 2.04 -15.17 16.84
CA ASP A 5 1.57 -16.04 15.74
C ASP A 5 1.06 -15.23 14.53
N THR A 6 0.47 -14.06 14.76
CA THR A 6 -0.06 -13.18 13.71
C THR A 6 0.47 -11.76 13.87
N VAL A 7 0.85 -11.12 12.76
CA VAL A 7 1.29 -9.73 12.70
C VAL A 7 0.29 -8.90 11.89
N TYR A 8 -0.18 -7.79 12.47
CA TYR A 8 -1.05 -6.83 11.79
C TYR A 8 -0.22 -5.61 11.36
N HIS A 9 0.12 -5.52 10.08
CA HIS A 9 0.83 -4.38 9.53
C HIS A 9 -0.18 -3.30 9.10
N ILE A 10 -0.48 -2.41 10.05
CA ILE A 10 -1.44 -1.30 9.86
C ILE A 10 -0.71 0.03 9.59
N ALA A 11 0.53 0.15 10.08
CA ALA A 11 1.32 1.38 9.98
C ALA A 11 1.67 1.70 8.52
N SER A 12 1.37 2.93 8.10
CA SER A 12 1.69 3.44 6.77
C SER A 12 1.68 4.97 6.82
N PRO A 13 2.58 5.66 6.08
CA PRO A 13 2.61 7.12 6.07
C PRO A 13 1.28 7.67 5.55
N PHE A 14 0.72 8.62 6.29
CA PHE A 14 -0.45 9.38 5.88
C PHE A 14 -0.17 10.87 6.09
N LEU A 15 0.01 11.59 4.99
CA LEU A 15 0.31 13.02 4.98
C LEU A 15 -0.83 13.74 4.26
N VAL A 16 -1.25 14.89 4.79
CA VAL A 16 -2.19 15.74 4.05
C VAL A 16 -1.46 16.36 2.85
N PRO A 17 -2.14 16.69 1.73
CA PRO A 17 -1.48 17.15 0.50
C PRO A 17 -0.51 18.31 0.69
N GLN A 18 -0.81 19.23 1.62
CA GLN A 18 0.03 20.39 1.92
C GLN A 18 1.36 20.04 2.60
N GLN A 19 1.49 18.83 3.17
CA GLN A 19 2.71 18.33 3.79
C GLN A 19 3.64 17.62 2.80
N ILE A 20 3.14 17.26 1.61
CA ILE A 20 3.88 16.47 0.63
C ILE A 20 4.66 17.42 -0.28
N LYS A 21 5.99 17.37 -0.19
CA LYS A 21 6.89 18.17 -1.03
C LYS A 21 7.49 17.31 -2.15
N ASP A 22 7.84 16.08 -1.82
CA ASP A 22 8.36 15.08 -2.74
C ASP A 22 7.57 13.78 -2.51
N GLY A 23 6.65 13.48 -3.43
CA GLY A 23 5.77 12.32 -3.30
C GLY A 23 6.51 10.99 -3.23
N MET A 24 7.69 10.88 -3.85
CA MET A 24 8.50 9.66 -3.74
C MET A 24 9.07 9.52 -2.34
N LYS A 25 9.77 10.56 -1.86
CA LYS A 25 10.46 10.51 -0.56
C LYS A 25 9.52 10.56 0.64
N ASP A 26 8.45 11.33 0.55
CA ASP A 26 7.55 11.59 1.67
C ASP A 26 6.47 10.50 1.81
N CYS A 27 6.14 9.78 0.72
CA CYS A 27 5.05 8.80 0.71
C CYS A 27 5.47 7.42 0.22
N VAL A 28 6.04 7.32 -0.99
CA VAL A 28 6.27 6.03 -1.66
C VAL A 28 7.39 5.22 -1.00
N GLU A 29 8.58 5.81 -0.86
CA GLU A 29 9.73 5.13 -0.26
C GLU A 29 9.47 4.71 1.19
N PRO A 30 8.87 5.52 2.08
CA PRO A 30 8.59 5.10 3.45
C PRO A 30 7.54 3.99 3.52
N ALA A 31 6.53 4.01 2.65
CA ALA A 31 5.53 2.94 2.59
C ALA A 31 6.16 1.62 2.11
N LEU A 32 6.90 1.67 1.00
CA LEU A 32 7.58 0.51 0.41
C LEU A 32 8.61 -0.10 1.38
N ASN A 33 9.52 0.73 1.89
CA ASN A 33 10.57 0.28 2.80
C ASN A 33 10.00 -0.17 4.15
N GLY A 34 8.95 0.50 4.64
CA GLY A 34 8.26 0.11 5.87
C GLY A 34 7.65 -1.29 5.76
N THR A 35 6.96 -1.58 4.65
CA THR A 35 6.40 -2.90 4.38
C THR A 35 7.49 -3.95 4.23
N ARG A 36 8.51 -3.72 3.40
CA ARG A 36 9.65 -4.63 3.25
C ARG A 36 10.31 -4.94 4.59
N ASN A 37 10.58 -3.92 5.40
CA ASN A 37 11.24 -4.11 6.69
C ASN A 37 10.43 -4.99 7.65
N VAL A 38 9.10 -4.82 7.67
CA VAL A 38 8.22 -5.67 8.49
C VAL A 38 8.21 -7.11 7.97
N LEU A 39 8.12 -7.32 6.66
CA LEU A 39 8.08 -8.66 6.07
C LEU A 39 9.40 -9.42 6.26
N VAL A 40 10.54 -8.77 6.05
CA VAL A 40 11.85 -9.37 6.36
C VAL A 40 11.94 -9.77 7.83
N SER A 41 11.46 -8.92 8.74
CA SER A 41 11.44 -9.24 10.18
C SER A 41 10.49 -10.40 10.51
N VAL A 42 9.40 -10.56 9.76
CA VAL A 42 8.46 -11.69 9.89
C VAL A 42 9.14 -12.98 9.45
N ASP A 43 9.83 -12.97 8.30
CA ASP A 43 10.55 -14.13 7.78
C ASP A 43 11.63 -14.62 8.76
N ASP A 44 12.27 -13.69 9.46
CA ASP A 44 13.27 -13.98 10.50
C ASP A 44 12.66 -14.41 11.85
N THR A 45 11.32 -14.45 11.99
CA THR A 45 10.63 -14.78 13.24
C THR A 45 9.80 -16.06 13.12
N GLU A 46 10.39 -17.20 13.47
CA GLU A 46 9.78 -18.55 13.35
C GLU A 46 8.36 -18.69 13.94
N SER A 47 8.01 -17.92 14.97
CA SER A 47 6.69 -18.01 15.60
C SER A 47 5.56 -17.45 14.74
N VAL A 48 5.87 -16.55 13.80
CA VAL A 48 4.85 -15.87 12.99
C VAL A 48 4.38 -16.78 11.87
N ARG A 49 3.06 -16.91 11.73
CA ARG A 49 2.40 -17.76 10.73
C ARG A 49 1.52 -16.99 9.75
N ARG A 50 1.15 -15.77 10.09
CA ARG A 50 0.26 -14.93 9.28
C ARG A 50 0.59 -13.46 9.41
N VAL A 51 0.61 -12.77 8.26
CA VAL A 51 0.63 -11.31 8.20
C VAL A 51 -0.71 -10.83 7.64
N ILE A 52 -1.30 -9.85 8.31
CA ILE A 52 -2.44 -9.10 7.81
C ILE A 52 -1.96 -7.70 7.47
N LEU A 53 -1.93 -7.37 6.18
CA LEU A 53 -1.58 -6.05 5.68
C LEU A 53 -2.85 -5.21 5.50
N THR A 54 -2.91 -4.04 6.14
CA THR A 54 -3.98 -3.08 5.87
C THR A 54 -3.65 -2.26 4.63
N SER A 55 -4.21 -2.67 3.49
CA SER A 55 -4.14 -1.90 2.26
C SER A 55 -5.20 -0.78 2.20
N SER A 56 -5.59 -0.35 1.00
CA SER A 56 -6.54 0.72 0.73
C SER A 56 -7.28 0.44 -0.58
N ILE A 57 -8.53 0.90 -0.70
CA ILE A 57 -9.26 0.86 -1.97
C ILE A 57 -8.53 1.59 -3.12
N THR A 58 -7.65 2.54 -2.76
CA THR A 58 -6.81 3.29 -3.69
C THR A 58 -5.75 2.42 -4.38
N THR A 59 -5.54 1.17 -3.96
CA THR A 59 -4.70 0.23 -4.70
C THR A 59 -5.41 -0.38 -5.89
N MET A 60 -6.74 -0.30 -5.92
CA MET A 60 -7.57 -0.88 -6.98
C MET A 60 -7.91 0.14 -8.08
N TYR A 61 -7.98 1.43 -7.76
CA TYR A 61 -8.20 2.52 -8.73
C TYR A 61 -7.54 3.84 -8.27
N GLY A 62 -7.20 4.71 -9.22
CA GLY A 62 -6.59 6.02 -8.92
C GLY A 62 -7.59 7.18 -8.88
N ASP A 63 -8.51 7.21 -9.84
CA ASP A 63 -9.67 8.10 -9.83
C ASP A 63 -10.94 7.29 -10.10
N SER A 64 -12.06 7.72 -9.54
CA SER A 64 -13.37 7.10 -9.76
C SER A 64 -13.75 6.93 -11.25
N ILE A 65 -13.27 7.82 -12.14
CA ILE A 65 -13.46 7.70 -13.60
C ILE A 65 -12.87 6.41 -14.16
N ASP A 66 -11.84 5.85 -13.51
CA ASP A 66 -11.21 4.59 -13.94
C ASP A 66 -12.15 3.39 -13.78
N ILE A 67 -13.10 3.45 -12.85
CA ILE A 67 -14.10 2.39 -12.63
C ILE A 67 -15.00 2.23 -13.85
N HIS A 68 -15.23 3.29 -14.64
CA HIS A 68 -15.99 3.18 -15.88
C HIS A 68 -15.33 2.31 -16.96
N LYS A 69 -14.01 2.10 -16.86
CA LYS A 69 -13.24 1.24 -17.77
C LYS A 69 -13.23 -0.22 -17.30
N MET A 70 -13.74 -0.50 -16.10
CA MET A 70 -13.81 -1.84 -15.52
C MET A 70 -15.03 -2.59 -16.06
N GLU A 71 -14.96 -3.92 -15.99
CA GLU A 71 -16.03 -4.79 -16.42
C GLU A 71 -17.30 -4.49 -15.64
N ASN A 72 -18.42 -4.35 -16.35
CA ASN A 72 -19.71 -3.97 -15.77
C ASN A 72 -19.65 -2.71 -14.90
N LYS A 73 -18.65 -1.83 -15.10
CA LYS A 73 -18.42 -0.63 -14.30
C LYS A 73 -18.36 -0.93 -12.79
N THR A 74 -17.84 -2.10 -12.44
CA THR A 74 -17.82 -2.63 -11.08
C THR A 74 -16.38 -2.83 -10.61
N LEU A 75 -16.04 -2.23 -9.47
CA LEU A 75 -14.75 -2.41 -8.84
C LEU A 75 -14.62 -3.83 -8.24
N SER A 76 -13.41 -4.39 -8.27
CA SER A 76 -13.11 -5.71 -7.70
C SER A 76 -11.61 -5.90 -7.47
N GLU A 77 -11.24 -6.92 -6.73
CA GLU A 77 -9.90 -7.24 -6.21
C GLU A 77 -8.89 -7.58 -7.31
N ARG A 78 -9.34 -7.86 -8.54
CA ARG A 78 -8.45 -8.11 -9.68
C ARG A 78 -7.83 -6.83 -10.25
N TYR A 79 -8.39 -5.67 -9.93
CA TYR A 79 -7.95 -4.40 -10.50
C TYR A 79 -6.82 -3.80 -9.68
N TRP A 80 -5.92 -3.13 -10.41
CA TRP A 80 -4.86 -2.34 -9.83
C TRP A 80 -4.99 -0.90 -10.32
N ASN A 81 -4.74 0.04 -9.42
CA ASN A 81 -4.51 1.42 -9.74
C ASN A 81 -3.23 1.54 -10.58
N THR A 82 -3.38 1.99 -11.82
CA THR A 82 -2.31 2.21 -12.78
C THR A 82 -2.16 3.69 -13.17
N THR A 83 -2.99 4.56 -12.62
CA THR A 83 -3.10 5.97 -13.01
C THR A 83 -2.45 6.92 -12.00
N SER A 84 -2.36 6.52 -10.73
CA SER A 84 -1.66 7.30 -9.72
C SER A 84 -0.15 7.24 -9.90
N THR A 85 0.51 8.39 -9.75
CA THR A 85 1.97 8.51 -9.75
C THR A 85 2.40 9.31 -8.52
N ALA A 86 3.70 9.28 -8.22
CA ALA A 86 4.28 10.08 -7.14
C ALA A 86 4.03 11.59 -7.29
N ASN A 87 3.80 12.09 -8.50
CA ASN A 87 3.57 13.51 -8.76
C ASN A 87 2.08 13.91 -8.71
N THR A 88 1.18 12.96 -8.97
CA THR A 88 -0.25 13.25 -9.14
C THR A 88 -1.07 12.83 -7.93
N ASN A 89 -0.81 11.63 -7.40
CA ASN A 89 -1.50 11.09 -6.24
C ASN A 89 -0.53 10.18 -5.46
N PRO A 90 0.48 10.77 -4.78
CA PRO A 90 1.55 10.02 -4.13
C PRO A 90 1.08 9.08 -3.04
N TYR A 91 0.01 9.42 -2.31
CA TYR A 91 -0.58 8.53 -1.32
C TYR A 91 -1.17 7.27 -1.96
N SER A 92 -1.97 7.41 -3.02
CA SER A 92 -2.56 6.24 -3.68
C SER A 92 -1.49 5.39 -4.34
N PHE A 93 -0.48 6.02 -4.93
CA PHE A 93 0.66 5.32 -5.53
C PHE A 93 1.52 4.61 -4.48
N SER A 94 1.74 5.20 -3.29
CA SER A 94 2.48 4.56 -2.22
C SER A 94 1.77 3.31 -1.68
N LYS A 95 0.42 3.34 -1.62
CA LYS A 95 -0.38 2.17 -1.26
C LYS A 95 -0.24 1.03 -2.27
N VAL A 96 -0.24 1.34 -3.58
CA VAL A 96 0.02 0.34 -4.63
C VAL A 96 1.40 -0.26 -4.47
N ALA A 97 2.42 0.57 -4.26
CA ALA A 97 3.80 0.11 -4.11
C ALA A 97 3.97 -0.80 -2.89
N ALA A 98 3.39 -0.43 -1.74
CA ALA A 98 3.44 -1.21 -0.52
C ALA A 98 2.70 -2.55 -0.63
N GLU A 99 1.51 -2.58 -1.24
CA GLU A 99 0.76 -3.83 -1.41
C GLU A 99 1.45 -4.80 -2.39
N ARG A 100 2.13 -4.29 -3.43
CA ARG A 100 2.88 -5.13 -4.38
C ARG A 100 4.18 -5.69 -3.84
N GLU A 101 4.72 -5.06 -2.80
CA GLU A 101 5.93 -5.53 -2.13
C GLU A 101 5.65 -6.70 -1.18
N ALA A 102 4.40 -6.81 -0.70
CA ALA A 102 3.94 -7.90 0.16
C ALA A 102 3.56 -9.16 -0.61
#